data_AF-A0A1I4DEZ3-F1
#
_entry.id   AF-A0A1I4DEZ3-F1
#
_cell.length_a   1.000
_cell.length_b   1.000
_cell.length_c   1.000
_cell.angle_alpha   90.00
_cell.angle_beta   90.00
_cell.angle_gamma   90.00
#
_symmetry.space_group_name_H-M   'P 1'
#
loop_
_entity.id
_entity.type
_entity.pdbx_description
1 polymer ?
#
loop_
_entity_poly.entity_id
_entity_poly.type
_entity_poly.pdbx_seq_one_letter_code
_entity_poly.pdbx_strand_id
1 'polypeptide(L)'
;MELAAKGSGRAGAGGLRMHVNKVSHVTTIDRVAEHLGERVDWVYEVANEMDTEDGVIWAYGLGDDCVMTFTDFGIVNLIDLVKINKELKSPDKR
;
A
#
# COMPACT_ATOMS: atom_id res chain seq x y z
N MET A 1 -15.42 -2.97 -61.04
CA MET A 1 -15.07 -2.45 -59.71
C MET A 1 -16.31 -2.57 -58.86
N GLU A 2 -16.35 -3.53 -57.93
CA GLU A 2 -17.41 -3.64 -56.94
C GLU A 2 -16.77 -3.74 -55.55
N LEU A 3 -17.15 -2.83 -54.67
CA LEU A 3 -16.83 -2.88 -53.24
C LEU A 3 -17.87 -3.74 -52.54
N ALA A 4 -17.42 -4.77 -51.82
CA ALA A 4 -18.23 -5.45 -50.81
C ALA A 4 -17.43 -5.48 -49.49
N ALA A 5 -17.82 -4.61 -48.57
CA ALA A 5 -17.32 -4.60 -47.20
C ALA A 5 -17.82 -5.86 -46.47
N LYS A 6 -16.92 -6.71 -45.98
CA LYS A 6 -17.25 -7.74 -44.99
C LYS A 6 -17.04 -7.18 -43.60
N GLY A 7 -18.13 -6.82 -42.96
CA GLY A 7 -18.17 -6.49 -41.55
C GLY A 7 -18.24 -7.72 -40.64
N SER A 8 -18.02 -7.42 -39.36
CA SER A 8 -18.47 -8.14 -38.17
C SER A 8 -17.55 -9.23 -37.59
N GLY A 9 -16.58 -8.77 -36.81
CA GLY A 9 -16.72 -8.81 -35.35
C GLY A 9 -16.66 -10.17 -34.66
N ARG A 10 -15.54 -10.41 -33.96
CA ARG A 10 -15.52 -10.85 -32.55
C ARG A 10 -14.10 -10.71 -32.03
N ALA A 11 -13.79 -9.52 -31.51
CA ALA A 11 -12.73 -9.40 -30.51
C ALA A 11 -13.20 -10.23 -29.31
N GLY A 12 -12.55 -11.37 -29.07
CA GLY A 12 -12.76 -12.11 -27.84
C GLY A 12 -12.40 -11.18 -26.69
N ALA A 13 -13.41 -10.79 -25.90
CA ALA A 13 -13.20 -10.08 -24.66
C ALA A 13 -12.42 -11.03 -23.73
N GLY A 14 -11.10 -10.90 -23.73
CA GLY A 14 -10.26 -11.44 -22.67
C GLY A 14 -10.71 -10.76 -21.39
N GLY A 15 -11.54 -11.44 -20.61
CA GLY A 15 -12.01 -10.91 -19.34
C GLY A 15 -10.81 -10.53 -18.51
N LEU A 16 -10.70 -9.24 -18.17
CA LEU A 16 -9.71 -8.75 -17.22
C LEU A 16 -9.87 -9.62 -15.97
N ARG A 17 -8.90 -10.50 -15.70
CA ARG A 17 -8.85 -11.21 -14.42
C ARG A 17 -8.51 -10.16 -13.38
N MET A 18 -9.54 -9.58 -12.79
CA MET A 18 -9.44 -8.72 -11.63
C MET A 18 -8.70 -9.53 -10.55
N HIS A 19 -7.51 -9.08 -10.16
CA HIS A 19 -6.81 -9.69 -9.05
C HIS A 19 -7.59 -9.36 -7.77
N VAL A 20 -8.08 -10.38 -7.07
CA VAL A 20 -8.72 -10.18 -5.76
C VAL A 20 -7.62 -9.97 -4.74
N ASN A 21 -7.68 -8.89 -3.97
CA ASN A 21 -6.74 -8.65 -2.89
C ASN A 21 -6.81 -9.83 -1.89
N LYS A 22 -5.66 -10.51 -1.67
CA LYS A 22 -5.57 -11.72 -0.82
C LYS A 22 -5.26 -11.41 0.65
N VAL A 23 -5.35 -10.14 1.04
CA VAL A 23 -5.14 -9.71 2.43
C VAL A 23 -6.29 -10.19 3.30
N SER A 24 -5.99 -11.06 4.27
CA SER A 24 -6.97 -11.60 5.23
C SER A 24 -7.18 -10.70 6.44
N HIS A 25 -6.18 -9.90 6.79
CA HIS A 25 -6.21 -8.98 7.91
C HIS A 25 -5.18 -7.86 7.73
N VAL A 26 -5.40 -6.76 8.44
CA VAL A 26 -4.50 -5.60 8.49
C VAL A 26 -4.31 -5.18 9.94
N THR A 27 -3.23 -4.45 10.21
CA THR A 27 -2.89 -3.88 11.52
C THR A 27 -2.90 -2.36 11.42
N THR A 28 -3.56 -1.67 12.35
CA THR A 28 -3.61 -0.20 12.37
C THR A 28 -2.25 0.40 12.73
N ILE A 29 -1.99 1.62 12.24
CA ILE A 29 -0.77 2.36 12.55
C ILE A 29 -0.53 2.50 14.06
N ASP A 30 -1.57 2.70 14.87
CA ASP A 30 -1.43 2.79 16.33
C ASP A 30 -0.81 1.53 16.93
N ARG A 31 -1.28 0.36 16.48
CA ARG A 31 -0.79 -0.93 16.97
C ARG A 31 0.62 -1.23 16.46
N VAL A 32 0.96 -0.80 15.24
CA VAL A 32 2.32 -0.92 14.73
C VAL A 32 3.27 0.00 15.50
N ALA A 33 2.88 1.25 15.76
CA ALA A 33 3.67 2.21 16.51
C ALA A 33 3.92 1.74 17.95
N GLU A 34 2.89 1.20 18.62
CA GLU A 34 3.03 0.55 19.93
C GLU A 34 4.05 -0.60 19.87
N HIS A 35 3.97 -1.47 18.86
CA HIS A 35 4.90 -2.59 18.68
C HIS A 35 6.34 -2.14 18.43
N LEU A 36 6.53 -1.04 17.70
CA LEU A 36 7.85 -0.45 17.44
C LEU A 36 8.40 0.34 18.63
N GLY A 37 7.57 0.66 19.62
CA GLY A 37 7.91 1.57 20.72
C GLY A 37 8.09 3.02 20.27
N GLU A 38 7.38 3.42 19.23
CA GLU A 38 7.53 4.72 18.56
C GLU A 38 6.25 5.55 18.63
N ARG A 39 6.37 6.85 18.39
CA ARG A 39 5.20 7.74 18.30
C ARG A 39 4.45 7.53 16.99
N VAL A 40 3.11 7.48 17.07
CA VAL A 40 2.22 7.32 15.91
C VAL A 40 2.50 8.39 14.84
N ASP A 41 2.59 9.67 15.22
CA ASP A 41 2.87 10.76 14.26
C ASP A 41 4.17 10.54 13.49
N TRP A 42 5.20 10.03 14.16
CA TRP A 42 6.49 9.79 13.52
C TRP A 42 6.45 8.57 12.59
N VAL A 43 5.78 7.50 13.02
CA VAL A 43 5.56 6.33 12.16
C VAL A 43 4.74 6.73 10.92
N TYR A 44 3.78 7.64 11.08
CA TYR A 44 2.99 8.19 9.98
C TYR A 44 3.86 8.95 8.99
N GLU A 45 4.75 9.84 9.47
CA GLU A 45 5.71 10.56 8.63
C GLU A 45 6.56 9.61 7.78
N VAL A 46 7.07 8.53 8.38
CA VAL A 46 7.87 7.53 7.67
C VAL A 46 7.02 6.72 6.68
N ALA A 47 5.83 6.29 7.10
CA ALA A 47 4.94 5.48 6.28
C ALA A 47 4.31 6.25 5.09
N ASN A 48 4.31 7.59 5.10
CA ASN A 48 3.89 8.39 3.94
C ASN A 48 4.79 8.19 2.71
N GLU A 49 5.98 7.59 2.86
CA GLU A 49 6.85 7.21 1.75
C GLU A 49 6.41 5.88 1.08
N MET A 50 5.46 5.15 1.66
CA MET A 50 4.97 3.87 1.13
C MET A 50 3.79 4.05 0.18
N ASP A 51 3.78 3.25 -0.88
CA ASP A 51 2.64 3.12 -1.79
C ASP A 51 1.84 1.84 -1.49
N THR A 52 0.67 1.69 -2.12
CA THR A 52 -0.17 0.48 -1.94
C THR A 52 0.55 -0.82 -2.27
N GLU A 53 1.55 -0.77 -3.15
CA GLU A 53 2.39 -1.92 -3.51
C GLU A 53 3.31 -2.35 -2.35
N ASP A 54 3.69 -1.42 -1.48
CA ASP A 54 4.47 -1.69 -0.28
C ASP A 54 3.60 -2.22 0.86
N GLY A 55 2.29 -2.36 0.68
CA GLY A 55 1.39 -3.00 1.63
C GLY A 55 0.77 -2.07 2.67
N VAL A 56 0.81 -0.74 2.45
CA VAL A 56 -0.01 0.24 3.17
C VAL A 56 -1.42 0.30 2.57
N ILE A 57 -2.43 0.42 3.43
CA ILE A 57 -3.85 0.46 3.06
C ILE A 57 -4.57 1.53 3.91
N TRP A 58 -5.43 2.32 3.28
CA TRP A 58 -6.29 3.29 3.97
C TRP A 58 -7.66 2.67 4.28
N ALA A 59 -8.01 2.62 5.57
CA ALA A 59 -9.33 2.18 6.04
C ALA A 59 -10.20 3.39 6.39
N TYR A 60 -11.35 3.53 5.73
CA TYR A 60 -12.29 4.63 5.92
C TYR A 60 -13.41 4.23 6.88
N GLY A 61 -13.69 5.08 7.87
CA GLY A 61 -14.77 4.91 8.83
C GLY A 61 -16.13 5.40 8.32
N LEU A 62 -17.09 5.54 9.23
CA LEU A 62 -18.43 6.07 8.93
C LEU A 62 -18.45 7.61 8.76
N GLY A 63 -17.36 8.29 9.11
CA GLY A 63 -17.19 9.74 8.95
C GLY A 63 -15.98 10.06 8.07
N ASP A 64 -15.39 11.24 8.27
CA ASP A 64 -14.19 11.69 7.54
C ASP A 64 -12.89 11.07 8.08
N ASP A 65 -12.98 10.17 9.05
CA ASP A 65 -11.84 9.49 9.64
C ASP A 65 -11.30 8.42 8.69
N CYS A 66 -10.02 8.54 8.34
CA CYS A 66 -9.25 7.49 7.68
C CYS A 66 -8.11 7.04 8.58
N VAL A 67 -7.88 5.72 8.62
CA VAL A 67 -6.81 5.13 9.41
C VAL A 67 -5.85 4.43 8.46
N MET A 68 -4.57 4.77 8.58
CA MET A 68 -3.51 4.04 7.90
C MET A 68 -3.36 2.66 8.55
N THR A 69 -3.36 1.63 7.72
CA THR A 69 -3.25 0.23 8.13
C THR A 69 -2.23 -0.49 7.27
N PHE A 70 -1.68 -1.58 7.78
CA PHE A 70 -0.62 -2.33 7.15
C PHE A 70 -0.98 -3.80 7.04
N THR A 71 -0.66 -4.39 5.90
CA THR A 71 -0.57 -5.85 5.78
C THR A 71 0.67 -6.37 6.52
N ASP A 72 0.78 -7.68 6.75
CA ASP A 72 2.00 -8.26 7.32
C ASP A 72 3.25 -7.93 6.49
N PHE A 73 3.12 -7.93 5.16
CA PHE A 73 4.19 -7.50 4.25
C PHE A 73 4.51 -6.01 4.42
N GLY A 74 3.49 -5.17 4.55
CA GLY A 74 3.67 -3.74 4.77
C GLY A 74 4.35 -3.41 6.09
N ILE A 75 4.12 -4.19 7.15
CA ILE A 75 4.84 -4.02 8.43
C ILE A 75 6.34 -4.28 8.23
N VAL A 76 6.71 -5.32 7.47
CA VAL A 76 8.13 -5.62 7.18
C VAL A 76 8.78 -4.47 6.41
N ASN A 77 8.12 -3.98 5.36
CA ASN A 77 8.63 -2.86 4.56
C ASN A 77 8.77 -1.58 5.40
N LEU A 78 7.78 -1.28 6.24
CA LEU A 78 7.81 -0.14 7.15
C LEU A 78 8.98 -0.23 8.15
N ILE A 79 9.27 -1.43 8.68
CA ILE A 79 10.41 -1.64 9.58
C ILE A 79 11.72 -1.28 8.89
N ASP A 80 11.88 -1.64 7.61
CA ASP A 80 13.10 -1.32 6.87
C ASP A 80 13.21 0.18 6.56
N LEU A 81 12.11 0.83 6.20
CA LEU A 81 12.05 2.31 6.07
C LEU A 81 12.39 3.01 7.39
N VAL A 82 11.85 2.53 8.50
CA VAL A 82 12.13 3.04 9.85
C VAL A 82 13.63 2.98 10.17
N LYS A 83 14.33 1.88 9.81
CA LYS A 83 15.78 1.76 10.01
C LYS A 83 16.52 2.80 9.18
N ILE A 84 16.19 2.93 7.90
CA ILE A 84 16.81 3.91 6.99
C ILE A 84 16.64 5.34 7.54
N ASN A 85 15.42 5.70 7.95
CA ASN A 85 15.13 7.03 8.47
C ASN A 85 15.90 7.34 9.76
N LYS A 86 16.06 6.34 10.65
CA LYS A 86 16.87 6.46 11.87
C LYS A 86 18.37 6.61 11.58
N GLU A 87 18.89 5.88 10.60
CA GLU A 87 20.29 5.99 10.18
C GLU A 87 20.59 7.37 9.54
N LEU A 88 19.69 7.88 8.70
CA LEU A 88 19.81 9.19 8.08
C LEU A 88 19.76 10.36 9.08
N LYS A 89 18.96 10.23 10.15
CA LYS A 89 18.87 11.23 11.22
C LYS A 89 20.05 11.15 12.22
N SER A 90 20.93 10.16 12.11
CA SER A 90 22.09 10.00 12.97
C SER A 90 23.41 9.89 12.17
N PRO A 91 23.80 10.91 11.37
CA PRO A 91 25.02 10.86 10.56
C PRO A 91 26.33 10.89 11.38
N ASP A 92 26.27 11.11 12.69
CA ASP A 92 27.42 11.50 13.52
C ASP A 92 27.98 10.39 14.45
N LYS A 93 27.85 9.11 14.06
CA LYS A 93 28.46 7.98 14.80
C LYS A 93 29.32 7.06 13.95
N ARG A 94 30.22 7.62 13.13
CA ARG A 94 31.32 6.87 12.50
C ARG A 94 32.65 7.54 12.78
#